data_AF-A0A962VM64-F1
#
_entry.id   AF-A0A962VM64-F1
#
_cell.length_a   1.000
_cell.length_b   1.000
_cell.length_c   1.000
_cell.angle_alpha   90.00
_cell.angle_beta   90.00
_cell.angle_gamma   90.00
#
_symmetry.space_group_name_H-M   'P 1'
#
loop_
_entity.id
_entity.type
_entity.pdbx_description
1 polymer ?
#
loop_
_entity_poly.entity_id
_entity_poly.type
_entity_poly.pdbx_seq_one_letter_code
_entity_poly.pdbx_strand_id
1 'polypeptide(L)'
;MAFMEWTEELSVKIPSIDRQHRTLIGYINKLDDALGRGHAEQLIEMILNGLVRYTTAHFMYEEMLFSLHHYPETDGHKIAHGKLYKKVDEFKERFAQNDPTVG
;
A
#
# COMPACT_ATOMS: atom_id res chain seq x y z
N MET A 1 -19.30 -3.53 4.86
CA MET A 1 -18.36 -4.68 4.91
C MET A 1 -17.01 -4.15 4.46
N ALA A 2 -15.89 -4.74 4.87
CA ALA A 2 -14.60 -4.28 4.35
C ALA A 2 -14.45 -4.68 2.89
N PHE A 3 -13.80 -3.83 2.10
CA PHE A 3 -13.47 -4.12 0.71
C PHE A 3 -12.50 -5.31 0.60
N MET A 4 -11.52 -5.35 1.49
CA MET A 4 -10.51 -6.39 1.58
C MET A 4 -10.38 -6.87 3.02
N GLU A 5 -10.56 -8.17 3.24
CA GLU A 5 -10.38 -8.80 4.54
C GLU A 5 -9.02 -9.49 4.62
N TRP A 6 -8.40 -9.48 5.81
CA TRP A 6 -7.22 -10.29 6.04
C TRP A 6 -7.61 -11.78 6.09
N THR A 7 -6.90 -12.61 5.33
CA THR A 7 -6.99 -14.07 5.42
C THR A 7 -5.63 -14.66 5.73
N GLU A 8 -5.61 -15.90 6.25
CA GLU A 8 -4.36 -16.61 6.51
C GLU A 8 -3.56 -16.94 5.23
N GLU A 9 -4.16 -16.82 4.06
CA GLU A 9 -3.50 -16.94 2.75
C GLU A 9 -2.56 -15.76 2.46
N LEU A 10 -2.79 -14.60 3.09
CA LEU A 10 -1.94 -13.40 2.98
C LEU A 10 -0.74 -13.41 3.94
N SER A 11 -0.68 -14.40 4.84
CA SER A 11 0.39 -14.54 5.82
C SER A 11 1.68 -15.07 5.18
N VAL A 12 2.79 -14.39 5.44
CA VAL A 12 4.13 -14.87 5.05
C VAL A 12 4.85 -15.58 6.21
N LYS A 13 4.13 -15.87 7.29
CA LYS A 13 4.64 -16.52 8.52
C LYS A 13 5.75 -15.75 9.23
N ILE A 14 5.86 -14.45 8.96
CA ILE A 14 6.74 -13.52 9.69
C ILE A 14 5.83 -12.51 10.42
N PRO A 15 5.67 -12.61 11.75
CA PRO A 15 4.69 -11.80 12.49
C PRO A 15 4.82 -10.28 12.32
N SER A 16 6.03 -9.77 12.11
CA SER A 16 6.27 -8.35 11.87
C SER A 16 5.80 -7.89 10.49
N ILE A 17 5.92 -8.75 9.47
CA ILE A 17 5.45 -8.48 8.11
C ILE A 17 3.93 -8.61 8.04
N ASP A 18 3.36 -9.66 8.61
CA ASP A 18 1.90 -9.85 8.64
C ASP A 18 1.19 -8.66 9.31
N ARG A 19 1.79 -8.08 10.36
CA ARG A 19 1.28 -6.86 10.99
C ARG A 19 1.30 -5.64 10.06
N GLN A 20 2.35 -5.50 9.25
CA GLN A 20 2.46 -4.42 8.26
C GLN A 20 1.44 -4.62 7.13
N HIS A 21 1.28 -5.83 6.62
CA HIS A 21 0.26 -6.13 5.61
C HIS A 21 -1.16 -5.84 6.11
N ARG A 22 -1.50 -6.23 7.35
CA ARG A 22 -2.79 -5.88 7.96
C ARG A 22 -3.02 -4.38 8.04
N THR A 23 -1.96 -3.61 8.28
CA THR A 23 -2.03 -2.14 8.30
C THR A 23 -2.28 -1.57 6.90
N LEU A 24 -1.61 -2.11 5.87
CA LEU A 24 -1.86 -1.77 4.46
C LEU A 24 -3.31 -2.05 4.06
N ILE A 25 -3.84 -3.22 4.40
CA ILE A 25 -5.26 -3.57 4.17
C ILE A 25 -6.17 -2.57 4.88
N GLY A 26 -5.83 -2.16 6.11
CA GLY A 26 -6.57 -1.13 6.83
C GLY A 26 -6.60 0.23 6.10
N TYR A 27 -5.52 0.62 5.43
CA TYR A 27 -5.50 1.83 4.59
C TYR A 27 -6.35 1.65 3.32
N ILE A 28 -6.26 0.49 2.65
CA ILE A 28 -7.04 0.17 1.46
C ILE A 28 -8.55 0.26 1.77
N ASN A 29 -8.98 -0.36 2.86
CA ASN A 29 -10.38 -0.32 3.28
C ASN A 29 -10.88 1.08 3.62
N LYS A 30 -10.03 1.93 4.22
CA LYS A 30 -10.37 3.34 4.49
C LYS A 30 -10.51 4.14 3.21
N LEU A 31 -9.66 3.87 2.23
CA LEU A 31 -9.70 4.55 0.93
C LEU A 31 -10.98 4.16 0.18
N ASP A 32 -11.31 2.88 0.12
CA ASP A 32 -12.55 2.37 -0.50
C ASP A 32 -13.80 2.98 0.15
N ASP A 33 -13.90 2.96 1.48
CA ASP A 33 -15.05 3.56 2.19
C ASP A 33 -15.16 5.07 1.93
N ALA A 34 -14.03 5.78 1.87
CA ALA A 34 -14.03 7.22 1.60
C ALA A 34 -14.47 7.57 0.17
N LEU A 35 -14.03 6.79 -0.82
CA LEU A 35 -14.46 6.93 -2.21
C LEU A 35 -15.95 6.56 -2.35
N GLY A 36 -16.36 5.40 -1.81
CA GLY A 36 -17.73 4.91 -1.93
C GLY A 36 -18.79 5.76 -1.23
N ARG A 37 -18.42 6.49 -0.16
CA ARG A 37 -19.32 7.43 0.53
C ARG A 37 -19.27 8.86 -0.01
N GLY A 38 -18.42 9.14 -1.00
CA GLY A 38 -18.22 10.50 -1.50
C GLY A 38 -17.74 11.46 -0.41
N HIS A 39 -16.80 11.02 0.43
CA HIS A 39 -16.20 11.90 1.43
C HIS A 39 -15.43 13.06 0.78
N ALA A 40 -15.16 14.10 1.58
CA ALA A 40 -14.42 15.27 1.11
C ALA A 40 -13.05 14.90 0.55
N GLU A 41 -12.64 15.54 -0.54
CA GLU A 41 -11.36 15.32 -1.22
C GLU A 41 -10.17 15.38 -0.25
N GLN A 42 -10.20 16.29 0.74
CA GLN A 42 -9.13 16.40 1.74
C GLN A 42 -8.97 15.13 2.59
N LEU A 43 -10.07 14.44 2.91
CA LEU A 43 -10.02 13.19 3.66
C LEU A 43 -9.40 12.07 2.81
N ILE A 44 -9.82 11.98 1.54
CA ILE A 44 -9.30 11.00 0.58
C ILE A 44 -7.80 11.24 0.37
N GLU A 45 -7.38 12.49 0.17
CA GLU A 45 -5.98 12.87 0.02
C GLU A 45 -5.16 12.51 1.27
N MET A 46 -5.68 12.76 2.47
CA MET A 46 -5.03 12.39 3.73
C MET A 46 -4.83 10.88 3.85
N ILE A 47 -5.86 10.08 3.52
CA ILE A 47 -5.78 8.62 3.54
C ILE A 47 -4.76 8.13 2.51
N LEU A 48 -4.80 8.67 1.29
CA LEU A 48 -3.90 8.30 0.21
C LEU A 48 -2.44 8.61 0.54
N ASN A 49 -2.16 9.81 1.05
CA ASN A 49 -0.82 10.18 1.52
C ASN A 49 -0.34 9.25 2.66
N GLY A 50 -1.24 8.82 3.53
CA GLY A 50 -0.98 7.81 4.55
C GLY A 50 -0.59 6.45 3.96
N LEU A 51 -1.37 5.98 2.99
CA LEU A 51 -1.14 4.72 2.28
C LEU A 51 0.21 4.74 1.55
N VAL A 52 0.50 5.79 0.77
CA VAL A 52 1.79 5.94 0.06
C VAL A 52 2.96 5.87 1.05
N ARG A 53 2.90 6.65 2.13
CA ARG A 53 3.97 6.69 3.13
C ARG A 53 4.18 5.31 3.78
N TYR A 54 3.09 4.61 4.10
CA TYR A 54 3.18 3.32 4.77
C TYR A 54 3.69 2.22 3.83
N THR A 55 3.25 2.20 2.57
CA THR A 55 3.77 1.29 1.53
C THR A 55 5.28 1.44 1.35
N THR A 56 5.78 2.69 1.27
CA THR A 56 7.23 2.95 1.18
C THR A 56 7.98 2.42 2.40
N ALA A 57 7.49 2.71 3.61
CA ALA A 57 8.12 2.23 4.84
C ALA A 57 8.13 0.70 4.95
N HIS A 58 7.05 0.05 4.52
CA HIS A 58 6.94 -1.41 4.48
C HIS A 58 7.96 -2.04 3.53
N PHE A 59 8.07 -1.54 2.29
CA PHE A 59 9.05 -2.04 1.34
C PHE A 59 10.48 -1.81 1.79
N MET A 60 10.79 -0.65 2.39
CA MET A 60 12.11 -0.42 2.98
C MET A 60 12.43 -1.43 4.08
N TYR A 61 11.44 -1.82 4.89
CA TYR A 61 11.61 -2.82 5.95
C TYR A 61 11.89 -4.22 5.37
N GLU A 62 11.13 -4.65 4.37
CA GLU A 62 11.37 -5.92 3.69
C GLU A 62 12.73 -5.96 2.99
N GLU A 63 13.09 -4.90 2.27
CA GLU A 63 14.38 -4.81 1.58
C GLU A 63 15.56 -4.80 2.55
N MET A 64 15.40 -4.20 3.73
CA MET A 64 16.38 -4.31 4.81
C MET A 64 16.54 -5.76 5.26
N LEU A 65 15.44 -6.51 5.43
CA LEU A 65 15.48 -7.92 5.79
C LEU A 65 16.11 -8.78 4.67
N PHE A 66 15.78 -8.49 3.41
CA PHE A 66 16.36 -9.17 2.25
C PHE A 66 17.89 -9.02 2.25
N SER A 67 18.39 -7.81 2.49
CA SER A 67 19.82 -7.51 2.58
C SER A 67 20.47 -8.22 3.78
N LEU A 68 19.86 -8.13 4.97
CA LEU A 68 20.39 -8.70 6.21
C LEU A 68 20.49 -10.24 6.14
N HIS A 69 19.56 -10.89 5.45
CA HIS A 69 19.46 -12.34 5.37
C HIS A 69 19.92 -12.93 4.04
N HIS A 70 20.48 -12.11 3.14
CA HIS A 70 20.92 -12.53 1.80
C HIS A 70 19.83 -13.28 1.02
N TYR A 71 18.62 -12.74 1.02
CA TYR A 71 17.48 -13.34 0.33
C TYR A 71 17.78 -13.48 -1.19
N PRO A 72 17.74 -14.69 -1.78
CA PRO A 72 18.20 -14.92 -3.15
C PRO A 72 17.44 -14.13 -4.22
N GLU A 73 16.19 -13.76 -3.98
CA GLU A 73 15.34 -13.08 -4.97
C GLU A 73 15.23 -11.56 -4.72
N THR A 74 16.15 -10.99 -3.95
CA THR A 74 16.18 -9.56 -3.57
C THR A 74 15.96 -8.63 -4.76
N ASP A 75 16.70 -8.81 -5.84
CA ASP A 75 16.64 -7.91 -7.00
C ASP A 75 15.28 -7.99 -7.70
N GLY A 76 14.74 -9.19 -7.87
CA GLY A 76 13.41 -9.40 -8.45
C GLY A 76 12.32 -8.74 -7.61
N HIS A 77 12.41 -8.87 -6.28
CA HIS A 77 11.43 -8.29 -5.37
C HIS A 77 11.50 -6.76 -5.35
N LYS A 78 12.71 -6.18 -5.31
CA LYS A 78 12.92 -4.72 -5.42
C LYS A 78 12.37 -4.13 -6.71
N ILE A 79 12.49 -4.85 -7.83
CA ILE A 79 11.88 -4.43 -9.10
C ILE A 79 10.35 -4.41 -9.00
N ALA A 80 9.75 -5.40 -8.34
CA ALA A 80 8.31 -5.42 -8.09
C ALA A 80 7.85 -4.24 -7.21
N HIS A 81 8.59 -3.94 -6.13
CA HIS A 81 8.35 -2.78 -5.28
C HIS A 81 8.43 -1.47 -6.06
N GLY A 82 9.47 -1.28 -6.86
CA GLY A 82 9.64 -0.07 -7.69
C GLY A 82 8.49 0.15 -8.68
N LYS A 83 7.95 -0.93 -9.27
CA LYS A 83 6.77 -0.86 -10.13
C LYS A 83 5.52 -0.44 -9.38
N LEU A 84 5.30 -0.95 -8.16
CA LEU A 84 4.14 -0.56 -7.37
C LEU A 84 4.26 0.89 -6.87
N TYR A 85 5.45 1.31 -6.46
CA TYR A 85 5.72 2.70 -6.06
C TYR A 85 5.31 3.67 -7.17
N LYS A 86 5.75 3.41 -8.41
CA LYS A 86 5.39 4.22 -9.58
C LYS A 86 3.88 4.30 -9.79
N LYS A 87 3.16 3.18 -9.66
CA LYS A 87 1.69 3.15 -9.78
C LYS A 87 0.99 3.97 -8.69
N VAL A 88 1.48 3.91 -7.46
CA VAL A 88 0.91 4.65 -6.33
C VAL A 88 1.16 6.15 -6.49
N ASP A 89 2.33 6.53 -6.97
CA ASP A 89 2.68 7.92 -7.26
C ASP A 89 1.83 8.48 -8.42
N GLU A 90 1.71 7.74 -9.53
CA GLU A 90 0.84 8.07 -10.66
C GLU A 90 -0.63 8.23 -10.23
N PHE A 91 -1.12 7.36 -9.34
CA PHE A 91 -2.48 7.47 -8.80
C PHE A 91 -2.66 8.76 -7.99
N LYS A 92 -1.68 9.10 -7.16
CA LYS A 92 -1.69 10.35 -6.37
C LYS A 92 -1.68 11.59 -7.26
N GLU A 93 -0.85 11.60 -8.30
CA GLU A 93 -0.80 12.71 -9.27
C GLU A 93 -2.14 12.89 -9.98
N ARG A 94 -2.76 11.79 -10.44
CA ARG A 94 -4.07 11.83 -11.12
C ARG A 94 -5.19 12.30 -10.20
N PHE A 95 -5.19 11.86 -8.93
CA PHE A 95 -6.14 12.35 -7.93
C PHE A 95 -6.00 13.85 -7.71
N ALA A 96 -4.77 14.35 -7.58
CA ALA A 96 -4.49 15.78 -7.41
C ALA A 96 -4.90 16.64 -8.63
N GLN A 97 -5.03 16.02 -9.81
CA GLN A 97 -5.48 16.67 -11.05
C GLN A 97 -7.00 16.60 -11.25
N ASN A 98 -7.77 16.06 -10.29
CA ASN A 98 -9.20 15.78 -10.42
C ASN A 98 -9.54 14.95 -11.67
N ASP A 99 -8.68 13.98 -12.02
CA ASP A 99 -8.92 13.06 -13.14
C ASP A 99 -10.19 12.22 -12.85
N PRO A 100 -11.24 12.31 -13.70
CA PRO A 100 -12.53 11.65 -13.48
C PRO A 100 -12.47 10.12 -13.56
N THR A 101 -11.32 9.55 -13.91
CA THR A 101 -11.08 8.10 -13.91
C THR A 101 -10.47 7.59 -12.61
N VAL A 102 -10.27 8.48 -11.63
CA VAL A 102 -9.93 8.17 -10.25
C VAL A 102 -11.21 8.24 -9.41
N GLY A 103 -12.08 7.24 -9.58
CA GLY A 103 -13.39 7.14 -8.94
C GLY A 103 -14.08 5.83 -9.30
#